data_AF-Q8YG58-F1
#
_entry.id   AF-Q8YG58-F1
#
_cell.length_a   1.000
_cell.length_b   1.000
_cell.length_c   1.000
_cell.angle_alpha   90.00
_cell.angle_beta   90.00
_cell.angle_gamma   90.00
#
_symmetry.space_group_name_H-M   'P 1'
#
loop_
_entity.id
_entity.type
_entity.pdbx_description
1 polymer ?
#
loop_
_entity_poly.entity_id
_entity_poly.type
_entity_poly.pdbx_seq_one_letter_code
_entity_poly.pdbx_strand_id
1 'polypeptide(L)'
;MKKVPAETPDDAGRPQWREAPRRGKADELTAIEGIGKAIEAVLHELGIFHYDQIAQWTREEAIWIERRIGFPGRVEREGWIAQAAKLAEPPAKSTTKRGAKTKKAANNVRSGTRRAKKQAG
;
A
#
# COMPACT_ATOMS: atom_id res chain seq x y z
N MET A 1 29.31 5.56 1.25
CA MET A 1 29.04 4.11 1.11
C MET A 1 27.53 3.95 0.94
N LYS A 2 27.04 3.69 -0.29
CA LYS A 2 25.61 3.45 -0.53
C LYS A 2 25.28 2.07 0.05
N LYS A 3 24.34 2.01 1.00
CA LYS A 3 23.83 0.73 1.50
C LYS A 3 22.94 0.14 0.41
N VAL A 4 23.36 -0.97 -0.16
CA VAL A 4 22.51 -1.88 -0.95
C VAL A 4 21.93 -2.86 0.07
N PRO A 5 20.62 -2.82 0.40
CA PRO A 5 20.05 -3.78 1.31
C PRO A 5 19.57 -5.00 0.51
N ALA A 6 20.35 -6.08 0.65
CA ALA A 6 19.95 -7.49 0.62
C ALA A 6 18.75 -7.86 -0.27
N GLU A 7 19.04 -8.28 -1.50
CA GLU A 7 18.20 -9.20 -2.26
C GLU A 7 17.96 -10.47 -1.43
N THR A 8 16.71 -10.72 -1.06
CA THR A 8 16.24 -12.02 -0.55
C THR A 8 15.90 -12.92 -1.74
N PRO A 9 16.14 -14.25 -1.68
CA PRO A 9 15.93 -15.18 -2.79
C PRO A 9 14.47 -15.33 -3.29
N ASP A 10 13.49 -14.65 -2.68
CA ASP A 10 12.12 -14.49 -3.19
C ASP A 10 11.99 -13.51 -4.37
N ASP A 11 13.10 -12.90 -4.82
CA ASP A 11 13.18 -11.89 -5.89
C ASP A 11 13.20 -12.46 -7.33
N ALA A 12 13.07 -13.78 -7.51
CA ALA A 12 13.04 -14.39 -8.85
C ALA A 12 11.81 -13.92 -9.64
N GLY A 13 11.99 -12.94 -10.52
CA GLY A 13 10.92 -12.31 -11.32
C GLY A 13 10.29 -11.07 -10.68
N ARG A 14 10.90 -10.52 -9.62
CA ARG A 14 10.42 -9.26 -9.04
C ARG A 14 10.71 -8.11 -10.01
N PRO A 15 9.70 -7.35 -10.44
CA PRO A 15 9.93 -6.12 -11.17
C PRO A 15 10.73 -5.12 -10.34
N GLN A 16 11.74 -4.49 -10.96
CA GLN A 16 12.64 -3.54 -10.30
C GLN A 16 11.94 -2.20 -10.05
N TRP A 17 11.07 -2.16 -9.05
CA TRP A 17 10.42 -0.92 -8.62
C TRP A 17 11.38 -0.03 -7.83
N ARG A 18 11.03 1.26 -7.74
CA ARG A 18 11.91 2.28 -7.13
C ARG A 18 12.01 2.11 -5.63
N GLU A 19 13.20 2.27 -5.06
CA GLU A 19 13.40 2.28 -3.59
C GLU A 19 12.81 3.52 -2.91
N ALA A 20 12.53 4.61 -3.65
CA ALA A 20 12.03 5.86 -3.09
C ALA A 20 11.06 6.62 -4.03
N PRO A 21 10.10 7.36 -3.46
CA PRO A 21 9.18 8.19 -4.22
C PRO A 21 9.90 9.32 -4.96
N ARG A 22 9.40 9.69 -6.14
CA ARG A 22 9.95 10.79 -6.93
C ARG A 22 9.75 12.09 -6.13
N ARG A 23 10.85 12.80 -5.85
CA ARG A 23 10.86 14.05 -5.04
C ARG A 23 10.32 13.90 -3.62
N GLY A 24 10.34 12.68 -3.04
CA GLY A 24 9.90 12.46 -1.66
C GLY A 24 8.38 12.52 -1.45
N LYS A 25 7.58 12.59 -2.52
CA LYS A 25 6.11 12.56 -2.47
C LYS A 25 5.59 11.30 -3.15
N ALA A 26 4.77 10.54 -2.44
CA ALA A 26 3.96 9.47 -3.01
C ALA A 26 2.57 10.02 -3.38
N ASP A 27 1.93 9.39 -4.35
CA ASP A 27 0.53 9.60 -4.70
C ASP A 27 -0.39 8.83 -3.74
N GLU A 28 -1.65 9.24 -3.65
CA GLU A 28 -2.66 8.58 -2.83
C GLU A 28 -3.24 7.37 -3.58
N LEU A 29 -2.52 6.23 -3.58
CA LEU A 29 -2.95 5.01 -4.30
C LEU A 29 -4.35 4.53 -3.90
N THR A 30 -4.83 4.90 -2.71
CA THR A 30 -6.22 4.73 -2.27
C THR A 30 -7.28 5.42 -3.14
N ALA A 31 -6.91 6.27 -4.09
CA ALA A 31 -7.81 6.82 -5.11
C ALA A 31 -8.30 5.75 -6.11
N ILE A 32 -7.58 4.63 -6.24
CA ILE A 32 -7.98 3.50 -7.08
C ILE A 32 -8.98 2.62 -6.31
N GLU A 33 -10.09 2.29 -6.95
CA GLU A 33 -11.12 1.46 -6.32
C GLU A 33 -10.57 0.05 -6.02
N GLY A 34 -10.80 -0.41 -4.78
CA GLY A 34 -10.28 -1.68 -4.30
C GLY A 34 -8.89 -1.61 -3.65
N ILE A 35 -8.18 -0.48 -3.73
CA ILE A 35 -6.96 -0.21 -2.95
C ILE A 35 -7.34 0.46 -1.63
N GLY A 36 -7.21 -0.29 -0.53
CA GLY A 36 -7.31 0.27 0.83
C GLY A 36 -5.95 0.67 1.39
N LYS A 37 -5.95 1.38 2.53
CA LYS A 37 -4.71 1.80 3.23
C LYS A 37 -3.75 0.65 3.54
N ALA A 38 -4.27 -0.55 3.80
CA ALA A 38 -3.45 -1.73 4.04
C ALA A 38 -2.69 -2.15 2.77
N ILE A 39 -3.35 -2.11 1.61
CA ILE A 39 -2.74 -2.45 0.32
C ILE A 39 -1.75 -1.37 -0.07
N GLU A 40 -2.13 -0.09 0.05
CA GLU A 40 -1.25 1.06 -0.19
C GLU A 40 0.06 0.97 0.61
N ALA A 41 -0.02 0.65 1.91
CA ALA A 41 1.17 0.47 2.74
C ALA A 41 2.10 -0.62 2.19
N VAL A 42 1.54 -1.78 1.80
CA VAL A 42 2.33 -2.87 1.19
C VAL A 42 2.92 -2.45 -0.16
N LEU A 43 2.17 -1.73 -1.00
CA LEU A 43 2.66 -1.22 -2.28
C LEU A 43 3.83 -0.23 -2.08
N HIS A 44 3.74 0.64 -1.07
CA HIS A 44 4.81 1.56 -0.70
C HIS A 44 6.06 0.81 -0.21
N GLU A 45 5.89 -0.26 0.59
CA GLU A 45 6.99 -1.14 0.99
C GLU A 45 7.62 -1.89 -0.20
N LEU A 46 6.85 -2.14 -1.25
CA LEU A 46 7.32 -2.72 -2.51
C LEU A 46 7.96 -1.71 -3.47
N GLY A 47 8.00 -0.41 -3.13
CA GLY A 47 8.59 0.62 -3.98
C GLY A 47 7.64 1.24 -5.01
N ILE A 48 6.34 1.05 -4.84
CA ILE A 48 5.28 1.57 -5.70
C ILE A 48 4.65 2.74 -4.98
N PHE A 49 4.90 3.94 -5.48
CA PHE A 49 4.48 5.20 -4.86
C PHE A 49 3.59 6.05 -5.77
N HIS A 50 3.51 5.73 -7.06
CA HIS A 50 2.86 6.57 -8.05
C HIS A 50 1.87 5.80 -8.93
N TYR A 51 0.85 6.50 -9.43
CA TYR A 51 -0.13 5.92 -10.34
C TYR A 51 0.51 5.48 -11.67
N ASP A 52 1.54 6.19 -12.14
CA ASP A 52 2.24 5.84 -13.39
C ASP A 52 2.91 4.46 -13.32
N GLN A 53 3.36 4.04 -12.13
CA GLN A 53 3.96 2.73 -11.92
C GLN A 53 2.90 1.63 -12.07
N ILE A 54 1.72 1.84 -11.47
CA ILE A 54 0.59 0.89 -11.55
C ILE A 54 0.06 0.82 -12.99
N ALA A 55 0.00 1.96 -13.68
CA ALA A 55 -0.43 2.03 -15.08
C ALA A 55 0.52 1.29 -16.04
N GLN A 56 1.78 1.11 -15.65
CA GLN A 56 2.81 0.40 -16.42
C GLN A 56 2.89 -1.09 -16.08
N TRP A 57 2.11 -1.58 -15.11
CA TRP A 57 2.13 -3.00 -14.77
C TRP A 57 1.73 -3.87 -15.96
N THR A 58 2.53 -4.89 -16.20
CA THR A 58 2.20 -6.03 -17.03
C THR A 58 1.30 -7.00 -16.27
N ARG A 59 0.66 -7.91 -17.01
CA ARG A 59 -0.17 -8.98 -16.41
C ARG A 59 0.61 -9.83 -15.41
N GLU A 60 1.89 -10.11 -15.68
CA GLU A 60 2.73 -10.92 -14.79
C GLU A 60 3.05 -10.18 -13.49
N GLU A 61 3.38 -8.89 -13.57
CA GLU A 61 3.65 -8.05 -12.39
C GLU A 61 2.39 -7.86 -11.54
N ALA A 62 1.23 -7.66 -12.18
CA ALA A 62 -0.06 -7.61 -11.50
C ALA A 62 -0.33 -8.92 -10.72
N ILE A 63 -0.08 -10.08 -11.35
CA ILE A 63 -0.22 -11.40 -10.73
C ILE A 63 0.76 -11.60 -9.57
N TRP A 64 1.99 -11.10 -9.71
CA TRP A 64 2.99 -11.16 -8.64
C TRP A 64 2.55 -10.31 -7.43
N ILE A 65 2.07 -9.10 -7.67
CA ILE A 65 1.62 -8.17 -6.62
C ILE A 65 0.37 -8.70 -5.94
N GLU A 66 -0.63 -9.18 -6.68
CA GLU A 66 -1.87 -9.69 -6.09
C GLU A 66 -1.62 -10.90 -5.18
N ARG A 67 -0.65 -11.76 -5.54
CA ARG A 67 -0.18 -12.87 -4.68
C ARG A 67 0.52 -12.34 -3.44
N ARG A 68 1.34 -11.30 -3.57
CA ARG A 68 2.04 -10.66 -2.45
C ARG A 68 1.10 -9.99 -1.45
N ILE A 69 0.04 -9.33 -1.91
CA ILE A 69 -0.97 -8.71 -1.04
C ILE A 69 -2.05 -9.69 -0.57
N GLY A 70 -2.08 -10.92 -1.10
CA GLY A 70 -3.03 -11.96 -0.72
C GLY A 70 -4.44 -11.79 -1.33
N PHE A 71 -4.58 -11.05 -2.42
CA PHE A 71 -5.87 -10.77 -3.08
C PHE A 71 -5.82 -11.06 -4.59
N PRO A 72 -5.70 -12.33 -5.02
CA PRO A 72 -5.61 -12.70 -6.42
C PRO A 72 -6.88 -12.31 -7.21
N GLY A 73 -6.69 -11.89 -8.46
CA GLY A 73 -7.73 -11.47 -9.39
C GLY A 73 -8.31 -10.07 -9.12
N ARG A 74 -7.87 -9.37 -8.07
CA ARG A 74 -8.42 -8.04 -7.74
C ARG A 74 -7.95 -6.96 -8.70
N VAL A 75 -6.68 -6.99 -9.09
CA VAL A 75 -6.07 -5.97 -9.98
C VAL A 75 -6.83 -5.90 -11.31
N GLU A 76 -7.17 -7.06 -11.88
CA GLU A 76 -7.91 -7.16 -13.14
C GLU A 76 -9.41 -6.88 -12.96
N ARG A 77 -10.06 -7.46 -11.94
CA ARG A 77 -11.51 -7.29 -11.72
C ARG A 77 -11.90 -5.84 -11.46
N GLU A 78 -11.06 -5.11 -10.70
CA GLU A 78 -11.29 -3.70 -10.39
C GLU A 78 -10.62 -2.77 -11.44
N GLY A 79 -9.83 -3.33 -12.36
CA GLY A 79 -9.19 -2.56 -13.44
C GLY A 79 -8.17 -1.54 -12.95
N TRP A 80 -7.34 -1.87 -11.94
CA TRP A 80 -6.41 -0.92 -11.31
C TRP A 80 -5.48 -0.24 -12.32
N ILE A 81 -4.95 -0.99 -13.29
CA ILE A 81 -4.04 -0.47 -14.32
C ILE A 81 -4.72 0.65 -15.12
N ALA A 82 -5.97 0.42 -15.56
CA ALA A 82 -6.74 1.40 -16.32
C ALA A 82 -7.15 2.62 -15.47
N GLN A 83 -7.45 2.43 -14.18
CA GLN A 83 -7.75 3.54 -13.28
C GLN A 83 -6.50 4.38 -12.98
N ALA A 84 -5.37 3.72 -12.73
CA ALA A 84 -4.09 4.36 -12.49
C ALA A 84 -3.63 5.19 -13.70
N ALA A 85 -3.81 4.66 -14.92
CA ALA A 85 -3.50 5.40 -16.14
C ALA A 85 -4.30 6.72 -16.23
N LYS A 86 -5.58 6.71 -15.85
CA LYS A 86 -6.43 7.91 -15.80
C LYS A 86 -6.01 8.90 -14.73
N LEU A 87 -5.51 8.41 -13.59
CA LEU A 87 -5.04 9.25 -12.47
C LEU A 87 -3.63 9.80 -12.68
N ALA A 88 -2.83 9.13 -13.52
CA ALA A 88 -1.49 9.58 -13.91
C ALA A 88 -1.54 10.75 -14.91
N GLU A 89 -2.67 10.97 -15.60
CA GLU A 89 -2.84 12.15 -16.45
C GLU A 89 -2.97 13.45 -15.63
N PRO A 90 -2.32 14.56 -16.08
CA PRO A 90 -2.42 15.86 -15.43
C PRO A 90 -3.84 16.46 -15.52
N PRO A 91 -4.19 17.43 -14.66
CA PRO A 91 -5.57 17.64 -14.22
C PRO A 91 -6.45 18.30 -15.30
N ALA A 92 -7.28 17.49 -15.95
CA ALA A 92 -8.58 17.94 -16.42
C ALA A 92 -9.64 16.95 -15.93
N LYS A 93 -10.19 17.25 -14.75
CA LYS A 93 -11.44 16.69 -14.19
C LYS A 93 -11.31 15.30 -13.53
N SER A 94 -11.05 15.29 -12.23
CA SER A 94 -11.43 14.14 -11.37
C SER A 94 -12.01 14.66 -10.07
N THR A 95 -13.33 14.75 -10.07
CA THR A 95 -14.18 15.13 -8.96
C THR A 95 -13.97 14.20 -7.76
N THR A 96 -13.42 14.78 -6.69
CA THR A 96 -13.80 14.54 -5.28
C THR A 96 -14.72 13.35 -5.03
N LYS A 97 -14.18 12.30 -4.42
CA LYS A 97 -14.89 11.61 -3.33
C LYS A 97 -14.03 11.72 -2.08
N ARG A 98 -14.39 12.71 -1.27
CA ARG A 98 -13.90 12.98 0.07
C ARG A 98 -14.19 11.77 0.95
N GLY A 99 -13.26 10.81 1.00
CA GLY A 99 -13.25 9.70 1.94
C GLY A 99 -12.68 10.12 3.28
N ALA A 100 -13.32 11.08 3.96
CA ALA A 100 -13.07 11.30 5.37
C ALA A 100 -13.45 10.02 6.14
N LYS A 101 -12.46 9.29 6.66
CA LYS A 101 -12.67 8.42 7.82
C LYS A 101 -11.43 8.38 8.72
N THR A 102 -11.42 9.38 9.59
CA THR A 102 -11.21 9.27 11.04
C THR A 102 -10.35 8.10 11.54
N LYS A 103 -9.25 8.52 12.18
CA LYS A 103 -8.58 7.86 13.30
C LYS A 103 -9.45 6.78 13.98
N LYS A 104 -9.01 5.53 13.95
CA LYS A 104 -9.36 4.55 14.98
C LYS A 104 -8.08 3.96 15.55
N ALA A 105 -7.46 4.75 16.43
CA ALA A 105 -6.60 4.22 17.48
C ALA A 105 -7.53 3.47 18.46
N ALA A 106 -7.56 2.15 18.41
CA ALA A 106 -8.05 1.30 19.48
C ALA A 106 -7.69 -0.15 19.15
N ASN A 107 -6.58 -0.64 19.69
CA ASN A 107 -6.62 -1.76 20.63
C ASN A 107 -5.20 -2.11 21.10
N ASN A 108 -4.72 -1.42 22.14
CA ASN A 108 -3.66 -2.00 22.99
C ASN A 108 -3.76 -1.40 24.39
N VAL A 109 -4.80 -1.78 25.13
CA VAL A 109 -4.72 -1.72 26.59
C VAL A 109 -4.32 -3.11 27.04
N ARG A 110 -3.01 -3.25 27.28
CA ARG A 110 -2.43 -4.29 28.12
C ARG A 110 -3.15 -4.26 29.47
N SER A 111 -4.09 -5.17 29.69
CA SER A 111 -4.55 -5.53 31.02
C SER A 111 -3.42 -6.28 31.72
N GLY A 112 -2.52 -5.51 32.31
CA GLY A 112 -1.33 -6.01 32.98
C GLY A 112 -0.96 -5.10 34.14
N THR A 113 -1.91 -4.79 35.04
CA THR A 113 -1.58 -4.15 36.32
C THR A 113 -1.49 -5.23 37.39
N ARG A 114 -0.24 -5.60 37.71
CA ARG A 114 0.10 -6.31 38.93
C ARG A 114 -0.03 -5.35 40.13
N ARG A 115 -0.66 -5.87 41.21
CA ARG A 115 -0.30 -5.66 42.64
C ARG A 115 -0.70 -4.35 43.35
N ALA A 116 -1.67 -4.47 44.28
CA ALA A 116 -1.74 -3.82 45.61
C ALA A 116 -2.89 -4.48 46.42
N LYS A 117 -2.63 -5.40 47.37
CA LYS A 117 -2.48 -5.21 48.84
C LYS A 117 -3.49 -4.20 49.45
N LYS A 118 -4.46 -4.70 50.25
CA LYS A 118 -4.73 -4.39 51.69
C LYS A 118 -6.22 -4.58 52.05
N GLN A 119 -6.49 -5.08 53.27
CA GLN A 119 -7.77 -5.12 54.04
C GLN A 119 -8.70 -6.32 53.73
N ALA A 120 -9.38 -6.98 54.66
CA ALA A 120 -9.48 -6.96 56.13
C ALA A 120 -10.16 -8.28 56.58
N GLY A 121 -9.94 -8.71 57.83
CA GLY A 121 -10.60 -9.88 58.45
C GLY A 121 -9.69 -10.54 59.47
#